data_AF-A0A0R2E570-F1
#
_entry.id   AF-A0A0R2E570-F1
#
_cell.length_a   1.000
_cell.length_b   1.000
_cell.length_c   1.000
_cell.angle_alpha   90.00
_cell.angle_beta   90.00
_cell.angle_gamma   90.00
#
_symmetry.space_group_name_H-M   'P 1'
#
loop_
_entity.id
_entity.type
_entity.pdbx_description
1 polymer ?
#
loop_
_entity_poly.entity_id
_entity_poly.type
_entity_poly.pdbx_seq_one_letter_code
_entity_poly.pdbx_strand_id
1 'polypeptide(L)'
;MDDKILQFYNDTIEQNEVILLSSFGKDSVTKSKVKTELIQEVINAVGGEHVSRILDDFYNLLKRKYIQDKFFLKFDRYSIDKFIRDEKFTMERLWYRNRRVLFEREEKREK
;
A
#
# COMPACT_ATOMS: atom_id res chain seq x y z
N MET A 1 -1.88 -17.97 3.34
CA MET A 1 -2.72 -16.76 3.41
C MET A 1 -4.15 -17.25 3.43
N ASP A 2 -5.00 -16.70 4.30
CA ASP A 2 -6.43 -17.06 4.34
C ASP A 2 -7.09 -16.67 3.01
N ASP A 3 -7.94 -17.54 2.45
CA ASP A 3 -8.62 -17.31 1.17
C ASP A 3 -9.47 -16.04 1.19
N LYS A 4 -10.05 -15.68 2.35
CA LYS A 4 -10.82 -14.43 2.51
C LYS A 4 -9.94 -13.19 2.44
N ILE A 5 -8.73 -13.25 3.02
CA ILE A 5 -7.76 -12.15 2.98
C ILE A 5 -7.23 -11.99 1.55
N LEU A 6 -6.94 -13.11 0.88
CA LEU A 6 -6.50 -13.11 -0.51
C LEU A 6 -7.55 -12.50 -1.44
N GLN A 7 -8.83 -12.88 -1.29
CA GLN A 7 -9.93 -12.29 -2.05
C GLN A 7 -10.04 -10.78 -1.80
N PHE A 8 -10.03 -10.38 -0.52
CA PHE A 8 -10.07 -8.96 -0.14
C PHE A 8 -8.94 -8.14 -0.79
N TYR A 9 -7.71 -8.65 -0.83
CA TYR A 9 -6.60 -7.97 -1.50
C TYR A 9 -6.82 -7.84 -3.00
N ASN A 10 -7.28 -8.90 -3.67
CA ASN A 10 -7.56 -8.84 -5.10
C ASN A 10 -8.67 -7.83 -5.42
N ASP A 11 -9.76 -7.85 -4.65
CA ASP A 11 -10.88 -6.91 -4.81
C ASP A 11 -10.43 -5.47 -4.58
N THR A 12 -9.63 -5.24 -3.54
CA THR A 12 -9.08 -3.92 -3.22
C THR A 12 -8.20 -3.39 -4.35
N ILE A 13 -7.33 -4.25 -4.90
CA ILE A 13 -6.44 -3.88 -6.01
C ILE A 13 -7.24 -3.56 -7.27
N GLU A 14 -8.25 -4.36 -7.60
CA GLU A 14 -9.08 -4.16 -8.80
C GLU A 14 -9.94 -2.89 -8.69
N GLN A 15 -10.57 -2.65 -7.55
CA GLN A 15 -11.40 -1.46 -7.35
C GLN A 15 -10.59 -0.15 -7.34
N ASN A 16 -9.32 -0.22 -6.91
CA ASN A 16 -8.45 0.94 -6.77
C ASN A 16 -7.30 0.95 -7.79
N GLU A 17 -7.44 0.18 -8.87
CA GLU A 17 -6.39 -0.04 -9.86
C GLU A 17 -5.82 1.28 -10.39
N VAL A 18 -6.69 2.23 -10.75
CA VAL A 18 -6.25 3.55 -11.22
C VAL A 18 -5.37 4.24 -10.18
N ILE A 19 -5.77 4.26 -8.90
CA ILE A 19 -5.01 4.93 -7.85
C ILE A 19 -3.69 4.19 -7.61
N LEU A 20 -3.74 2.87 -7.43
CA LEU A 20 -2.59 2.02 -7.13
C LEU A 20 -1.57 2.02 -8.28
N LEU A 21 -2.01 1.90 -9.53
CA LEU A 21 -1.15 1.87 -10.71
C LEU A 21 -0.68 3.26 -11.17
N SER A 22 -1.35 4.34 -10.77
CA SER A 22 -1.02 5.71 -11.21
C SER A 22 0.26 6.33 -10.65
N SER A 23 1.11 5.53 -10.00
CA SER A 23 2.36 5.93 -9.35
C SER A 23 3.47 6.39 -10.30
N PHE A 24 3.34 6.11 -11.59
CA PHE A 24 4.33 6.50 -12.59
C PHE A 24 3.98 7.90 -13.12
N GLY A 25 4.60 8.95 -12.54
CA GLY A 25 4.51 10.30 -13.08
C GLY A 25 4.52 11.43 -12.05
N LYS A 26 4.47 12.67 -12.56
CA LYS A 26 4.64 13.97 -11.85
C LYS A 26 3.59 14.26 -10.76
N ASP A 27 2.50 13.49 -10.68
CA ASP A 27 1.39 13.67 -9.71
C ASP A 27 1.54 12.84 -8.42
N SER A 28 2.75 12.36 -8.13
CA SER A 28 3.04 11.40 -7.06
C SER A 28 2.64 11.88 -5.65
N VAL A 29 2.58 13.19 -5.40
CA VAL A 29 2.29 13.77 -4.08
C VAL A 29 0.80 13.70 -3.73
N THR A 30 -0.10 14.07 -4.65
CA THR A 30 -1.55 14.06 -4.39
C THR A 30 -2.07 12.63 -4.28
N LYS A 31 -1.52 11.71 -5.08
CA LYS A 31 -1.82 10.27 -5.05
C LYS A 31 -1.28 9.57 -3.80
N SER A 32 -0.26 10.13 -3.15
CA SER A 32 0.34 9.57 -1.94
C SER A 32 -0.63 9.57 -0.74
N LYS A 33 -1.46 10.62 -0.57
CA LYS A 33 -2.45 10.67 0.52
C LYS A 33 -3.55 9.62 0.38
N VAL A 34 -4.18 9.55 -0.79
CA VAL A 34 -5.26 8.59 -1.08
C VAL A 34 -4.74 7.15 -0.95
N LYS A 35 -3.51 6.88 -1.41
CA LYS A 35 -2.86 5.58 -1.19
C LYS A 35 -2.60 5.29 0.27
N THR A 36 -2.16 6.27 1.05
CA THR A 36 -1.91 6.09 2.48
C THR A 36 -3.19 5.68 3.21
N GLU A 37 -4.32 6.32 2.88
CA GLU A 37 -5.65 5.98 3.43
C GLU A 37 -6.06 4.55 3.05
N LEU A 38 -5.95 4.20 1.76
CA LEU A 38 -6.24 2.84 1.29
C LEU A 38 -5.38 1.78 1.97
N ILE A 39 -4.08 2.02 2.10
CA ILE A 39 -3.17 1.09 2.77
C ILE A 39 -3.48 0.97 4.26
N GLN A 40 -3.93 2.06 4.91
CA GLN A 40 -4.40 2.02 6.29
C GLN A 40 -5.64 1.13 6.44
N GLU A 41 -6.61 1.23 5.52
CA GLU A 41 -7.79 0.37 5.50
C GLU A 41 -7.41 -1.10 5.36
N VAL A 42 -6.49 -1.41 4.44
CA VAL A 42 -5.95 -2.77 4.23
C VAL A 42 -5.31 -3.31 5.52
N ILE A 43 -4.49 -2.51 6.19
CA ILE A 43 -3.83 -2.90 7.44
C ILE A 43 -4.86 -3.17 8.55
N ASN A 44 -5.84 -2.28 8.70
CA ASN A 44 -6.87 -2.41 9.73
C ASN A 44 -7.78 -3.63 9.49
N ALA A 45 -8.16 -3.88 8.23
CA ALA A 45 -9.02 -5.00 7.86
C ALA A 45 -8.38 -6.38 8.12
N VAL A 46 -7.05 -6.46 8.05
CA VAL A 46 -6.30 -7.72 8.24
C VAL A 46 -5.78 -7.88 9.68
N GLY A 47 -6.11 -6.96 10.58
CA GLY A 47 -5.86 -7.11 12.01
C GLY A 47 -4.65 -6.34 12.55
N GLY A 48 -3.99 -5.48 11.76
CA GLY A 48 -3.11 -4.41 12.23
C GLY A 48 -1.82 -4.76 13.00
N GLU A 49 -1.67 -5.99 13.51
CA GLU A 49 -0.57 -6.39 14.39
C GLU A 49 0.74 -6.68 13.63
N HIS A 50 0.65 -7.07 12.36
CA HIS A 50 1.79 -7.46 11.53
C HIS A 50 1.90 -6.65 10.24
N VAL A 51 1.99 -5.32 10.36
CA VAL A 51 2.01 -4.38 9.22
C VAL A 51 3.02 -4.75 8.14
N SER A 52 4.28 -5.04 8.52
CA SER A 52 5.31 -5.35 7.51
C SER A 52 4.94 -6.55 6.66
N ARG A 53 4.36 -7.59 7.28
CA ARG A 53 3.87 -8.80 6.61
C ARG A 53 2.64 -8.53 5.75
N ILE A 54 1.68 -7.75 6.26
CA ILE A 54 0.49 -7.34 5.50
C ILE A 54 0.90 -6.58 4.24
N LEU A 55 1.85 -5.66 4.36
CA LEU A 55 2.38 -4.92 3.23
C LEU A 55 3.13 -5.83 2.27
N ASP A 56 3.95 -6.77 2.75
CA ASP A 56 4.60 -7.75 1.87
C ASP A 56 3.59 -8.55 1.05
N ASP A 57 2.56 -9.08 1.71
CA ASP A 57 1.52 -9.87 1.06
C ASP A 57 0.75 -9.04 0.01
N PHE A 58 0.34 -7.81 0.37
CA PHE A 58 -0.38 -6.90 -0.53
C PHE A 58 0.46 -6.46 -1.73
N TYR A 59 1.69 -5.99 -1.50
CA TYR A 59 2.58 -5.50 -2.57
C TYR A 59 3.08 -6.61 -3.49
N ASN A 60 3.20 -7.85 -2.99
CA ASN A 60 3.51 -9.01 -3.83
C ASN A 60 2.36 -9.32 -4.81
N LEU A 61 1.10 -9.16 -4.41
CA LEU A 61 -0.05 -9.30 -5.30
C LEU A 61 -0.10 -8.14 -6.30
N LEU A 62 0.12 -6.91 -5.84
CA LEU A 62 0.16 -5.73 -6.71
C LEU A 62 1.25 -5.85 -7.78
N LYS A 63 2.44 -6.34 -7.41
CA LYS A 63 3.53 -6.65 -8.36
C LYS A 63 3.09 -7.60 -9.47
N ARG A 64 2.32 -8.64 -9.15
CA ARG A 64 1.82 -9.60 -10.16
C ARG A 64 0.91 -8.90 -11.16
N LYS A 65 0.03 -8.01 -10.70
CA LYS A 65 -0.84 -7.20 -11.57
C LYS A 65 -0.03 -6.27 -12.46
N TYR A 66 0.98 -5.56 -11.93
CA TYR A 66 1.89 -4.75 -12.74
C TYR A 66 2.61 -5.56 -13.84
N ILE A 67 3.06 -6.78 -13.56
CA ILE A 67 3.75 -7.61 -14.55
C ILE A 67 2.80 -8.09 -15.66
N GLN A 68 1.51 -8.27 -15.34
CA GLN A 68 0.49 -8.75 -16.28
C GLN A 68 -0.12 -7.62 -17.12
N ASP A 69 -0.07 -6.38 -16.64
CA ASP A 69 -0.64 -5.22 -17.33
C ASP A 69 0.21 -4.79 -18.54
N LYS A 70 -0.44 -4.66 -19.69
CA LYS A 70 0.17 -4.27 -20.97
C LYS A 70 0.85 -2.90 -20.93
N PHE A 71 0.36 -1.97 -20.12
CA PHE A 71 0.96 -0.64 -19.95
C PHE A 71 2.35 -0.70 -19.32
N PHE A 72 2.58 -1.70 -18.45
CA PHE A 72 3.82 -1.87 -17.71
C PHE A 72 4.84 -2.78 -18.39
N LEU A 73 4.47 -3.46 -19.48
CA LEU A 73 5.39 -4.25 -20.31
C LEU A 73 6.58 -3.44 -20.87
N LYS A 74 6.45 -2.11 -20.93
CA LYS A 74 7.54 -1.21 -21.35
C LYS A 74 8.63 -1.00 -20.29
N PHE A 75 8.35 -1.35 -19.03
CA PHE A 75 9.32 -1.26 -17.94
C PHE A 75 9.98 -2.62 -17.73
N ASP A 76 11.28 -2.63 -17.48
CA ASP A 76 11.97 -3.84 -17.09
C ASP A 76 11.53 -4.31 -15.69
N ARG A 77 11.71 -5.60 -15.42
CA ARG A 77 11.31 -6.20 -14.13
C ARG A 77 12.03 -5.57 -12.93
N TYR A 78 13.27 -5.13 -13.10
CA TYR A 78 14.03 -4.51 -12.02
C TYR A 78 13.46 -3.14 -11.64
N SER A 79 13.03 -2.35 -12.62
CA SER A 79 12.33 -1.08 -12.41
C SER A 79 11.02 -1.25 -11.65
N ILE A 80 10.22 -2.27 -12.00
CA ILE A 80 8.99 -2.61 -11.28
C ILE A 80 9.31 -3.04 -9.84
N ASP A 81 10.32 -3.89 -9.65
CA ASP A 81 10.71 -4.39 -8.34
C ASP A 81 11.24 -3.30 -7.42
N LYS A 82 12.04 -2.38 -7.96
CA LYS A 82 12.52 -1.20 -7.24
C LYS A 82 11.35 -0.30 -6.85
N PHE A 83 10.44 -0.03 -7.79
CA PHE A 83 9.26 0.79 -7.54
C PHE A 83 8.40 0.23 -6.39
N ILE A 84 8.05 -1.06 -6.45
CA ILE A 84 7.26 -1.74 -5.41
C ILE A 84 7.95 -1.65 -4.05
N ARG A 85 9.28 -1.86 -4.02
CA ARG A 85 10.06 -1.81 -2.78
C ARG A 85 10.06 -0.41 -2.17
N ASP A 86 10.33 0.61 -2.97
CA ASP A 86 10.39 2.00 -2.54
C ASP A 86 9.00 2.47 -2.05
N GLU A 87 7.94 2.04 -2.73
CA GLU A 87 6.57 2.36 -2.35
C GLU A 87 6.17 1.66 -1.04
N LYS A 88 6.45 0.37 -0.89
CA LYS A 88 6.24 -0.39 0.36
C LYS A 88 6.91 0.33 1.53
N PHE A 89 8.20 0.65 1.38
CA PHE A 89 8.99 1.28 2.44
C PHE A 89 8.44 2.65 2.83
N THR A 90 8.00 3.43 1.83
CA THR A 90 7.38 4.73 2.06
C THR A 90 6.08 4.59 2.84
N MET A 91 5.20 3.67 2.45
CA MET A 91 3.91 3.47 3.13
C MET A 91 4.08 2.92 4.54
N GLU A 92 5.00 1.97 4.75
CA GLU A 92 5.33 1.45 6.08
C GLU A 92 5.81 2.59 7.00
N ARG A 93 6.71 3.45 6.51
CA ARG A 93 7.22 4.59 7.27
C ARG A 93 6.12 5.61 7.59
N LEU A 94 5.26 5.92 6.62
CA LEU A 94 4.13 6.86 6.81
C LEU A 94 3.13 6.32 7.84
N TRP A 95 2.85 5.02 7.82
CA TRP A 95 1.97 4.38 8.77
C TRP A 95 2.48 4.52 10.21
N TYR A 96 3.75 4.17 10.47
CA TYR A 96 4.34 4.31 11.80
C TYR A 96 4.36 5.76 12.27
N ARG A 97 4.64 6.72 11.37
CA ARG A 97 4.60 8.15 11.68
C ARG A 97 3.20 8.60 12.09
N ASN A 98 2.17 8.20 11.33
CA ASN A 98 0.79 8.60 11.61
C ASN A 98 0.26 7.97 12.91
N ARG A 99 0.57 6.70 13.15
CA ARG A 99 0.21 6.00 14.39
C ARG A 99 0.80 6.69 15.62
N ARG A 100 2.08 7.09 15.56
CA ARG A 100 2.72 7.82 16.65
C ARG A 100 2.05 9.17 16.93
N VAL A 101 1.69 9.92 15.90
CA VAL A 101 0.98 11.21 16.05
C VAL A 101 -0.40 11.02 16.67
N LEU A 102 -1.10 9.92 16.37
CA LEU A 102 -2.40 9.60 16.97
C LEU A 102 -2.24 9.31 18.47
N PHE A 103 -1.28 8.46 18.87
CA PHE A 103 -1.00 8.19 20.28
C PHE A 103 -0.62 9.45 21.06
N GLU A 104 0.26 10.30 20.52
CA GLU A 104 0.67 11.56 21.16
C GLU A 104 -0.49 12.57 21.31
N ARG A 105 -1.56 12.44 20.50
CA ARG A 105 -2.77 13.27 20.60
C ARG A 105 -3.77 12.73 21.63
N GLU A 106 -3.88 11.42 21.77
CA GLU A 106 -4.75 10.77 22.76
C GLU A 106 -4.21 11.00 24.18
N GLU A 107 -2.90 10.83 24.41
CA GLU A 107 -2.27 11.13 25.72
C GLU A 107 -2.43 12.59 26.17
N LYS A 108 -2.59 13.53 25.23
CA LYS A 108 -2.81 14.96 25.52
C LYS A 108 -4.28 15.31 25.79
N ARG A 109 -5.23 14.44 25.43
CA ARG A 109 -6.66 14.63 25.71
C ARG A 109 -7.06 14.03 27.06
N GLU A 110 -6.26 13.11 27.59
CA GLU A 110 -6.47 12.46 28.89
C GLU A 110 -5.73 13.14 30.06
N LYS A 111 -4.98 14.21 29.79
CA LYS A 111 -4.31 15.06 30.79
C LYS A 111 -4.95 16.44 30.85
#